data_AF-A0A0N0GNL7-F1
#
_entry.id   AF-A0A0N0GNL7-F1
#
_cell.length_a   1.000
_cell.length_b   1.000
_cell.length_c   1.000
_cell.angle_alpha   90.00
_cell.angle_beta   90.00
_cell.angle_gamma   90.00
#
_symmetry.space_group_name_H-M   'P 1'
#
loop_
_entity.id
_entity.type
_entity.pdbx_description
1 polymer ?
#
loop_
_entity_poly.entity_id
_entity_poly.type
_entity_poly.pdbx_seq_one_letter_code
_entity_poly.pdbx_strand_id
1 'polypeptide(L)' 'MTSAPALACPDCGQPLEVLVACGARSYFCNGCNELKSSQRVRQSNPAQFADQNKETP' A
#
# COMPACT_ATOMS: atom_id res chain seq x y z
N MET A 1 10.32 14.54 -12.45
CA MET A 1 9.34 13.44 -12.51
C MET A 1 9.61 12.55 -11.30
N THR A 2 9.14 12.94 -10.12
CA THR A 2 9.38 12.14 -8.90
C THR A 2 8.19 11.21 -8.74
N SER A 3 8.40 9.93 -9.00
CA SER A 3 7.42 8.89 -8.68
C SER A 3 7.12 8.96 -7.19
N ALA A 4 5.84 9.08 -6.84
CA ALA A 4 5.38 8.96 -5.47
C ALA A 4 5.93 7.65 -4.86
N PRO A 5 6.27 7.62 -3.56
CA PRO A 5 6.79 6.42 -2.95
C PRO A 5 5.74 5.31 -3.02
N ALA A 6 6.06 4.25 -3.76
CA ALA A 6 5.19 3.09 -3.90
C ALA A 6 5.42 2.13 -2.74
N LEU A 7 4.34 1.58 -2.19
CA LEU A 7 4.41 0.51 -1.19
C LEU A 7 5.04 -0.72 -1.82
N ALA A 8 5.99 -1.36 -1.15
CA ALA A 8 6.58 -2.61 -1.61
C ALA A 8 5.77 -3.82 -1.12
N CYS A 9 5.65 -4.82 -1.98
CA CYS A 9 5.04 -6.09 -1.65
C CYS A 9 5.92 -6.86 -0.64
N PRO A 10 5.37 -7.36 0.47
CA PRO A 10 6.14 -8.11 1.46
C PRO A 10 6.65 -9.47 0.91
N ASP A 11 6.02 -9.99 -0.14
CA ASP A 11 6.35 -11.30 -0.71
C ASP A 11 7.37 -11.22 -1.85
N CYS A 12 7.22 -10.24 -2.76
CA CYS A 12 8.05 -10.14 -3.97
C CYS A 12 8.85 -8.84 -4.09
N GLY A 13 8.66 -7.89 -3.19
CA GLY A 13 9.34 -6.59 -3.20
C GLY A 13 8.89 -5.62 -4.30
N GLN A 14 7.98 -6.03 -5.19
CA GLN A 14 7.46 -5.16 -6.26
C GLN A 14 6.51 -4.09 -5.73
N PRO A 15 6.37 -2.95 -6.45
CA PRO A 15 5.42 -1.91 -6.07
C PRO A 15 3.98 -2.43 -6.07
N LEU A 16 3.25 -2.09 -5.02
CA LEU A 16 1.83 -2.35 -4.83
C LEU A 16 1.01 -1.18 -5.36
N GLU A 17 -0.10 -1.53 -5.99
CA GLU A 17 -1.12 -0.60 -6.42
C GLU A 17 -2.11 -0.36 -5.29
N VAL A 18 -2.36 0.91 -4.96
CA VAL A 18 -3.33 1.30 -3.94
C VAL A 18 -4.66 1.55 -4.62
N LEU A 19 -5.63 0.67 -4.39
CA LEU A 19 -7.00 0.83 -4.87
C LEU A 19 -7.85 1.43 -3.77
N VAL A 20 -8.53 2.53 -4.07
CA VAL A 20 -9.48 3.16 -3.15
C VAL A 20 -10.89 2.85 -3.64
N ALA A 21 -11.67 2.13 -2.83
CA ALA A 21 -13.06 1.78 -3.14
C ALA A 21 -13.94 2.02 -1.92
N CYS A 22 -15.04 2.75 -2.09
CA CYS A 22 -16.03 3.02 -1.04
C CYS A 22 -15.42 3.51 0.30
N GLY A 23 -14.36 4.32 0.22
CA GLY A 23 -13.65 4.86 1.40
C GLY A 23 -12.61 3.93 2.04
N ALA A 24 -12.46 2.69 1.55
CA ALA A 24 -11.44 1.75 1.99
C ALA A 24 -10.26 1.71 1.00
N ARG A 25 -9.04 1.57 1.53
CA ARG A 25 -7.83 1.36 0.73
C ARG A 25 -7.48 -0.13 0.71
N SER A 26 -7.30 -0.68 -0.48
CA SER A 26 -6.85 -2.04 -0.75
C SER A 26 -5.49 -2.00 -1.45
N TYR A 27 -4.65 -3.00 -1.20
CA TYR A 27 -3.30 -3.06 -1.78
C TYR A 27 -3.22 -4.26 -2.71
N PHE A 28 -3.01 -4.04 -4.00
CA PHE A 28 -2.90 -5.10 -5.00
C PHE A 28 -1.48 -5.20 -5.53
N CYS A 29 -0.94 -6.41 -5.58
CA CYS A 29 0.35 -6.66 -6.19
C CYS A 29 0.14 -7.08 -7.64
N ASN A 30 0.57 -6.24 -8.58
CA ASN A 30 0.55 -6.60 -10.01
C ASN A 30 1.56 -7.73 -10.34
N GLY A 31 2.65 -7.86 -9.58
CA GLY A 31 3.63 -8.94 -9.76
C GLY A 31 3.10 -10.31 -9.35
N CYS A 32 2.38 -10.38 -8.22
CA CYS A 32 1.74 -11.62 -7.76
C CYS A 32 0.31 -11.79 -8.28
N ASN A 33 -0.24 -10.75 -8.92
CA ASN A 33 -1.64 -10.62 -9.32
C ASN A 33 -2.64 -10.96 -8.18
N GLU A 34 -2.35 -10.45 -6.97
CA GLU A 34 -3.07 -10.80 -5.74
C GLU A 34 -3.24 -9.58 -4.80
N LEU A 35 -4.34 -9.55 -4.06
CA LEU A 35 -4.57 -8.58 -2.98
C LEU A 35 -3.74 -8.92 -1.74
N LYS A 36 -2.97 -7.93 -1.26
CA LYS A 36 -2.17 -8.04 -0.04
C LYS A 36 -2.90 -7.44 1.15
N SER A 37 -2.82 -8.16 2.27
CA SER A 37 -3.40 -7.74 3.54
C SER A 37 -2.78 -6.41 3.98
N SER A 38 -3.63 -5.44 4.27
CA SER A 38 -3.23 -4.09 4.72
C SER A 38 -2.30 -4.13 5.92
N GLN A 39 -2.49 -5.06 6.86
CA GLN A 39 -1.64 -5.20 8.04
C GLN A 39 -0.21 -5.67 7.69
N ARG A 40 -0.07 -6.63 6.77
CA ARG A 40 1.26 -7.08 6.31
C ARG A 40 1.99 -5.98 5.54
N VAL A 41 1.26 -5.27 4.67
CA VAL A 41 1.82 -4.14 3.93
C VAL A 41 2.26 -3.03 4.89
N ARG A 42 1.47 -2.75 5.94
CA ARG A 42 1.81 -1.83 7.04
C ARG A 42 3.10 -2.18 7.76
N GLN A 43 3.25 -3.45 8.13
CA GLN A 43 4.44 -3.93 8.82
C GLN A 43 5.70 -3.85 7.94
N SER A 44 5.59 -4.13 6.65
CA SER A 44 6.74 -4.04 5.71
C SER A 44 7.04 -2.64 5.21
N ASN A 45 6.13 -1.67 5.33
CA ASN A 45 6.32 -0.31 4.81
C ASN A 45 6.05 0.78 5.87
N PRO A 46 6.69 0.73 7.06
CA PRO A 46 6.32 1.57 8.20
C PRO A 46 6.33 3.08 7.90
N ALA A 47 7.25 3.56 7.06
CA ALA A 47 7.36 4.98 6.69
C ALA A 47 6.15 5.53 5.93
N GLN A 48 5.44 4.69 5.17
CA GLN A 48 4.30 5.09 4.34
C GLN A 48 2.99 5.15 5.13
N PHE A 49 2.91 4.46 6.27
CA PHE A 49 1.68 4.33 7.06
C PHE A 49 1.63 5.25 8.27
N ALA A 50 2.76 5.85 8.65
CA ALA A 50 2.79 6.88 9.69
C ALA A 50 1.95 8.11 9.34
N ASP A 51 1.71 8.38 8.04
CA ASP A 51 0.96 9.55 7.56
C ASP A 51 -0.55 9.31 7.41
N GLN A 52 -1.01 8.05 7.47
CA GLN A 52 -2.42 7.69 7.22
C GLN A 52 -3.38 8.06 8.38
N ASN A 53 -2.89 8.79 9.39
CA ASN A 53 -3.68 9.37 10.48
C ASN A 53 -3.82 10.89 10.34
N LYS A 54 -3.86 11.42 9.11
CA LYS A 54 -4.05 12.86 8.85
C LYS A 54 -5.25 13.19 7.95
N GLU A 55 -6.19 12.25 7.80
CA GLU A 55 -7.42 12.43 7.02
C GLU A 55 -8.62 12.13 7.92
N THR A 56 -8.96 13.09 8.79
CA THR A 56 -10.24 13.13 9.52
C THR A 56 -10.78 14.55 9.33
N PRO A 57 -11.82 14.77 8.49
CA PRO A 57 -12.70 15.92 8.65
C PRO A 57 -13.63 15.73 9.85
#